data_AF-Q01Z39-F1
#
_entry.id   AF-Q01Z39-F1
#
_cell.length_a   1.000
_cell.length_b   1.000
_cell.length_c   1.000
_cell.angle_alpha   90.00
_cell.angle_beta   90.00
_cell.angle_gamma   90.00
#
_symmetry.space_group_name_H-M   'P 1'
#
loop_
_entity.id
_entity.type
_entity.pdbx_description
1 polymer ?
#
loop_
_entity_poly.entity_id
_entity_poly.type
_entity_poly.pdbx_seq_one_letter_code
_entity_poly.pdbx_strand_id
1 'polypeptide(L)'
;MDLRQYYQKIRDAEAKIVEEFPVVVSNETVDGGKAGTKTEVPRRLAAKLLVENLARLATAEEIKAYRTVMAEARRVADQLAQAAKLQLTVLSVAELDRLKGQSRASAKD
;
A
#
# COMPACT_ATOMS: atom_id res chain seq x y z
N MET A 1 26.66 6.17 17.72
CA MET A 1 26.49 5.72 16.32
C MET A 1 27.22 6.67 15.40
N ASP A 2 28.13 6.19 14.55
CA ASP A 2 28.71 7.02 13.48
C ASP A 2 27.66 7.18 12.37
N LEU A 3 27.01 8.35 12.34
CA LEU A 3 25.96 8.65 11.36
C LEU A 3 26.47 8.59 9.92
N ARG A 4 27.72 9.01 9.67
CA ARG A 4 28.30 9.01 8.33
C ARG A 4 28.48 7.58 7.83
N GLN A 5 29.04 6.71 8.66
CA GLN A 5 29.18 5.29 8.33
C GLN A 5 27.81 4.61 8.15
N TYR A 6 26.83 4.93 8.99
CA TYR A 6 25.48 4.39 8.89
C TYR A 6 24.82 4.76 7.55
N TYR A 7 24.83 6.04 7.17
CA TYR A 7 24.26 6.45 5.88
C TYR A 7 25.06 5.93 4.67
N GLN A 8 26.37 5.74 4.81
CA GLN A 8 27.17 5.11 3.77
C GLN A 8 26.74 3.65 3.54
N LYS A 9 26.56 2.87 4.61
CA LYS A 9 26.06 1.49 4.50
C LYS A 9 24.70 1.41 3.80
N ILE A 10 23.80 2.35 4.08
CA ILE A 10 22.50 2.43 3.40
C ILE A 10 22.69 2.69 1.90
N ARG A 11 23.54 3.64 1.51
CA ARG A 11 23.81 3.92 0.09
C ARG A 11 24.45 2.73 -0.63
N ASP A 12 25.38 2.04 0.03
CA ASP A 12 26.04 0.86 -0.52
C ASP A 12 25.05 -0.32 -0.69
N ALA A 13 24.09 -0.47 0.23
CA ALA A 13 23.01 -1.43 0.09
C ALA A 13 22.01 -1.04 -0.99
N GLU A 14 21.64 0.25 -1.07
CA GLU A 14 20.72 0.80 -2.08
C GLU A 14 21.25 0.58 -3.50
N ALA A 15 22.55 0.76 -3.72
CA ALA A 15 23.20 0.52 -5.02
C ALA A 15 23.16 -0.93 -5.50
N LYS A 16 22.96 -1.90 -4.59
CA LYS A 16 22.86 -3.34 -4.91
C LYS A 16 21.44 -3.78 -5.25
N ILE A 17 20.45 -2.93 -4.99
CA ILE A 17 19.04 -3.23 -5.26
C ILE A 17 18.71 -2.69 -6.66
N VAL A 18 18.42 -3.60 -7.59
CA VAL A 18 18.13 -3.24 -8.98
C VAL A 18 16.74 -2.64 -9.14
N GLU A 19 15.74 -3.22 -8.47
CA GLU A 19 14.35 -2.78 -8.60
C GLU A 19 14.11 -1.42 -7.93
N GLU A 20 13.20 -0.62 -8.49
CA GLU A 20 12.76 0.63 -7.88
C GLU A 20 11.86 0.40 -6.65
N PHE A 21 10.98 -0.60 -6.76
CA PHE A 21 10.05 -1.02 -5.71
C PHE A 21 10.25 -2.51 -5.37
N PRO A 22 11.38 -2.87 -4.73
CA PRO A 22 11.61 -4.24 -4.28
C PRO A 22 10.55 -4.69 -3.27
N VAL A 23 10.22 -5.98 -3.30
CA VAL A 23 9.45 -6.64 -2.24
C VAL A 23 10.41 -7.05 -1.13
N VAL A 24 10.12 -6.63 0.10
CA VAL A 24 10.83 -7.07 1.30
C VAL A 24 9.95 -7.97 2.14
N VAL A 25 10.58 -8.88 2.90
CA VAL A 25 9.94 -9.73 3.90
C VAL A 25 10.41 -9.29 5.27
N SER A 26 9.49 -8.92 6.15
CA SER A 26 9.81 -8.52 7.51
C SER A 26 10.45 -9.66 8.30
N ASN A 27 11.46 -9.30 9.10
CA ASN A 27 12.02 -10.19 10.11
C ASN A 27 11.24 -10.05 11.40
N GLU A 28 11.38 -11.03 12.28
CA GLU A 28 10.94 -10.88 13.67
C GLU A 28 11.80 -9.82 14.36
N THR A 29 11.17 -8.92 15.11
CA THR A 29 11.89 -7.91 15.88
C THR A 29 11.45 -7.97 17.33
N VAL A 30 12.38 -7.67 18.24
CA VAL A 30 12.13 -7.66 19.69
C VAL A 30 11.00 -6.71 20.11
N ASP A 31 10.73 -5.67 19.29
CA ASP A 31 9.69 -4.66 19.55
C ASP A 31 8.31 -5.07 19.00
N GLY A 32 8.11 -6.34 18.63
CA GLY A 32 6.82 -6.89 18.21
C GLY A 32 6.55 -6.87 16.69
N GLY A 33 7.58 -6.68 15.88
CA GLY A 33 7.46 -6.77 14.42
C GLY A 33 7.11 -8.21 13.98
N LYS A 34 5.99 -8.34 13.25
CA LYS A 34 5.51 -9.62 12.73
C LYS A 34 6.40 -10.10 11.58
N ALA A 35 7.05 -11.26 11.75
CA ALA A 35 7.84 -11.89 10.70
C ALA A 35 6.99 -12.34 9.50
N GLY A 36 7.58 -12.34 8.31
CA GLY A 36 7.01 -12.96 7.11
C GLY A 36 6.06 -12.07 6.29
N THR A 37 5.81 -10.83 6.73
CA THR A 37 4.96 -9.88 6.01
C THR A 37 5.71 -9.37 4.78
N LYS A 38 5.08 -9.53 3.60
CA LYS A 38 5.64 -9.08 2.32
C LYS A 38 5.12 -7.70 2.00
N THR A 39 6.00 -6.79 1.58
CA THR A 39 5.61 -5.41 1.27
C THR A 39 6.50 -4.84 0.18
N GLU A 40 5.90 -4.19 -0.81
CA GLU A 40 6.63 -3.37 -1.78
C GLU A 40 6.96 -2.00 -1.16
N VAL A 41 8.24 -1.64 -1.18
CA VAL A 41 8.74 -0.39 -0.61
C VAL A 41 9.72 0.29 -1.57
N PRO A 42 9.93 1.60 -1.50
CA PRO A 42 10.96 2.27 -2.29
C PRO A 42 12.36 1.70 -1.99
N ARG A 43 13.21 1.62 -3.02
CA ARG A 43 14.59 1.09 -2.94
C ARG A 43 15.39 1.56 -1.72
N ARG A 44 15.36 2.87 -1.46
CA ARG A 44 16.04 3.50 -0.32
C ARG A 44 15.56 2.97 1.03
N LEU A 45 14.25 2.75 1.16
CA LEU A 45 13.66 2.20 2.38
C LEU A 45 14.04 0.74 2.55
N ALA A 46 13.99 -0.06 1.48
CA ALA A 46 14.47 -1.45 1.52
C ALA A 46 15.93 -1.51 2.00
N ALA A 47 16.81 -0.69 1.44
CA ALA A 47 18.22 -0.63 1.84
C ALA A 47 18.39 -0.33 3.33
N LYS A 48 17.63 0.63 3.87
CA LYS A 48 17.61 0.93 5.31
C LYS A 48 17.17 -0.29 6.13
N LEU A 49 16.06 -0.91 5.77
CA LEU A 49 15.52 -2.08 6.49
C LEU A 49 16.49 -3.27 6.48
N LEU A 50 17.23 -3.46 5.38
CA LEU A 50 18.27 -4.48 5.28
C LEU A 50 19.45 -4.17 6.22
N VAL A 51 19.95 -2.94 6.23
CA VAL A 51 21.08 -2.52 7.09
C VAL A 51 20.72 -2.63 8.57
N GLU A 52 19.46 -2.38 8.92
CA GLU A 52 18.94 -2.50 10.29
C GLU A 52 18.50 -3.92 10.65
N ASN A 53 18.63 -4.88 9.72
CA ASN A 53 18.20 -6.27 9.87
C ASN A 53 16.71 -6.44 10.22
N LEU A 54 15.88 -5.47 9.85
CA LEU A 54 14.43 -5.49 10.07
C LEU A 54 13.69 -6.24 8.96
N ALA A 55 14.32 -6.44 7.82
CA ALA A 55 13.77 -7.18 6.70
C ALA A 55 14.86 -7.81 5.83
N ARG A 56 14.45 -8.79 5.02
CA ARG A 56 15.24 -9.36 3.91
C ARG A 56 14.58 -9.07 2.57
N LEU A 57 15.33 -9.15 1.48
CA LEU A 57 14.73 -9.18 0.15
C LEU A 57 13.91 -10.47 -0.02
N ALA A 58 12.76 -10.35 -0.68
CA ALA A 58 11.95 -11.48 -1.06
C ALA A 58 12.64 -12.30 -2.19
N THR A 59 12.37 -13.60 -2.24
CA THR A 59 12.81 -14.43 -3.38
C THR A 59 11.99 -14.14 -4.63
N ALA A 60 12.45 -14.59 -5.80
CA ALA A 60 11.72 -14.42 -7.05
C ALA A 60 10.30 -15.03 -7.00
N GLU A 61 10.16 -16.17 -6.33
CA GLU A 61 8.88 -16.86 -6.13
C GLU A 61 7.96 -16.05 -5.21
N GLU A 62 8.49 -15.52 -4.12
CA GLU A 62 7.75 -14.67 -3.18
C GLU A 62 7.30 -13.36 -3.83
N ILE A 63 8.16 -12.75 -4.66
CA ILE A 63 7.83 -11.56 -5.45
C ILE A 63 6.69 -11.86 -6.41
N LYS A 64 6.80 -12.94 -7.18
CA LYS A 64 5.77 -13.35 -8.13
C LYS A 64 4.43 -13.60 -7.43
N ALA A 65 4.44 -14.35 -6.34
CA ALA A 65 3.23 -14.64 -5.57
C ALA A 65 2.60 -13.34 -5.02
N TYR A 66 3.41 -12.45 -4.44
CA TYR A 66 2.95 -11.17 -3.92
C TYR A 66 2.28 -10.32 -5.00
N ARG A 67 2.95 -10.16 -6.15
CA ARG A 67 2.44 -9.34 -7.27
C ARG A 67 1.15 -9.91 -7.86
N THR A 68 1.01 -11.22 -7.97
CA THR A 68 -0.25 -11.85 -8.40
C THR A 68 -1.40 -11.48 -7.46
N VAL A 69 -1.20 -11.64 -6.15
CA VAL A 69 -2.23 -11.31 -5.15
C VAL A 69 -2.57 -9.82 -5.18
N MET A 70 -1.58 -8.94 -5.31
CA MET A 70 -1.80 -7.49 -5.40
C MET A 70 -2.55 -7.11 -6.69
N ALA A 71 -2.25 -7.74 -7.83
CA ALA A 71 -2.93 -7.48 -9.09
C ALA A 71 -4.42 -7.89 -9.02
N GLU A 72 -4.72 -9.03 -8.41
CA GLU A 72 -6.10 -9.49 -8.17
C GLU A 72 -6.85 -8.56 -7.22
N ALA A 73 -6.23 -8.21 -6.07
CA ALA A 73 -6.82 -7.29 -5.11
C ALA A 73 -7.09 -5.91 -5.74
N ARG A 74 -6.17 -5.42 -6.57
CA ARG A 74 -6.34 -4.17 -7.31
C ARG A 74 -7.52 -4.25 -8.27
N ARG A 75 -7.63 -5.34 -9.03
CA ARG A 75 -8.75 -5.55 -9.97
C ARG A 75 -10.10 -5.54 -9.25
N VAL A 76 -10.22 -6.23 -8.12
CA VAL A 76 -11.46 -6.25 -7.32
C VAL A 76 -11.78 -4.87 -6.78
N ALA A 77 -10.79 -4.15 -6.24
CA ALA A 77 -10.97 -2.78 -5.75
C ALA A 77 -11.40 -1.82 -6.86
N ASP A 78 -10.81 -1.91 -8.05
CA ASP A 78 -11.18 -1.08 -9.19
C ASP A 78 -12.61 -1.38 -9.67
N GLN A 79 -13.02 -2.66 -9.69
CA GLN A 79 -14.40 -3.05 -10.03
C GLN A 79 -15.42 -2.49 -9.03
N LEU A 80 -15.14 -2.60 -7.72
CA LEU A 80 -15.99 -2.03 -6.68
C LEU A 80 -16.08 -0.51 -6.78
N ALA A 81 -14.95 0.16 -7.04
CA ALA A 81 -14.91 1.61 -7.22
C ALA A 81 -15.71 2.07 -8.46
N GLN A 82 -15.68 1.29 -9.55
CA GLN A 82 -16.50 1.56 -10.74
C GLN A 82 -17.99 1.33 -10.47
N ALA A 83 -18.35 0.23 -9.80
CA ALA A 83 -19.74 -0.06 -9.44
C ALA A 83 -20.33 1.01 -8.52
N ALA A 84 -19.57 1.49 -7.54
CA ALA A 84 -19.97 2.58 -6.66
C ALA A 84 -20.25 3.89 -7.43
N LYS A 85 -19.46 4.22 -8.46
CA LYS A 85 -19.71 5.38 -9.33
C LYS A 85 -21.00 5.24 -10.15
N LEU A 86 -21.30 4.03 -10.63
CA LEU A 86 -22.54 3.77 -11.37
C LEU A 86 -23.78 3.89 -10.47
N GLN A 87 -23.73 3.35 -9.25
CA GLN A 87 -24.83 3.49 -8.29
C GLN A 87 -25.15 4.95 -7.96
N LEU A 88 -24.13 5.80 -7.82
CA LEU A 88 -24.33 7.25 -7.65
C LEU A 88 -24.98 7.91 -8.87
N THR A 89 -24.64 7.45 -10.08
CA THR A 89 -25.18 8.01 -11.34
C THR A 89 -26.61 7.55 -11.62
N VAL A 90 -26.99 6.35 -11.15
CA VAL A 90 -28.35 5.81 -11.29
C VAL A 90 -29.36 6.52 -10.39
N LEU A 91 -28.93 7.13 -9.26
CA LEU A 91 -29.71 8.17 -8.61
C LEU A 91 -29.79 9.36 -9.56
N SER A 92 -30.92 9.50 -10.23
CA SER A 92 -31.13 10.60 -11.16
C SER A 92 -31.05 11.94 -10.42
N VAL A 93 -30.61 13.00 -11.12
CA VAL A 93 -30.63 14.38 -10.57
C VAL A 93 -32.02 14.74 -10.03
N ALA A 94 -33.07 14.24 -10.68
CA ALA A 94 -34.45 14.40 -10.27
C ALA A 94 -34.77 13.76 -8.90
N GLU A 95 -34.19 12.61 -8.56
CA GLU A 95 -34.36 11.97 -7.25
C GLU A 95 -33.52 12.65 -6.17
N LEU A 96 -32.33 13.14 -6.52
CA LEU A 96 -31.48 13.93 -5.61
C LEU A 96 -32.15 15.27 -5.24
N ASP A 97 -32.73 15.97 -6.21
CA ASP A 97 -33.46 17.21 -5.97
C ASP A 97 -34.72 16.98 -5.12
N ARG A 98 -35.39 15.83 -5.31
CA ARG A 98 -36.54 15.42 -4.49
C ARG A 98 -36.13 15.16 -3.03
N LEU A 99 -35.01 14.48 -2.80
CA LEU A 99 -34.45 14.24 -1.46
C LEU A 99 -34.03 15.54 -0.75
N LYS A 100 -33.37 16.47 -1.46
CA LYS A 100 -32.99 17.79 -0.92
C LYS A 100 -34.20 18.67 -0.57
N GLY A 101 -35.29 18.56 -1.35
CA GLY A 101 -36.55 19.24 -1.07
C GLY A 101 -37.21 18.73 0.23
N GLN A 102 -37.21 17.41 0.43
CA GLN A 102 -37.77 16.78 1.63
C GLN A 102 -36.97 17.08 2.90
N SER A 103 -35.63 17.14 2.83
CA SER A 103 -34.79 17.48 4.00
C SER A 103 -34.91 18.94 4.46
N ARG A 104 -35.37 19.86 3.61
CA ARG A 104 -35.62 21.26 3.97
C ARG A 104 -37.00 21.49 4.56
N ALA A 105 -37.98 20.65 4.21
CA ALA A 105 -39.33 20.71 4.76
C ALA A 105 -39.37 20.23 6.22
N SER A 106 -38.58 19.21 6.56
CA SER A 106 -38.50 18.63 7.92
C SER A 106 -37.65 19.42 8.91
N ALA A 107 -37.00 20.51 8.51
CA ALA A 107 -36.23 21.42 9.37
C ALA A 107 -36.99 22.72 9.71
N LYS A 108 -38.26 22.82 9.30
CA LYS A 108 -39.08 24.03 9.43
C LYS A 108 -40.31 23.85 10.34
N ASP A 109 -40.46 22.67 10.93
CA ASP A 109 -41.33 22.37 12.09
C ASP A 109 -40.47 22.31 13.36
#